data_AF-A0A8J7RJ60-F1
#
_entry.id   AF-A0A8J7RJ60-F1
#
_cell.length_a   1.000
_cell.length_b   1.000
_cell.length_c   1.000
_cell.angle_alpha   90.00
_cell.angle_beta   90.00
_cell.angle_gamma   90.00
#
_symmetry.space_group_name_H-M   'P 1'
#
loop_
_entity.id
_entity.type
_entity.pdbx_description
1 polymer ?
#
loop_
_entity_poly.entity_id
_entity_poly.type
_entity_poly.pdbx_seq_one_letter_code
_entity_poly.pdbx_strand_id
1 'polypeptide(L)' 'MVKALMFAGLLSAGSCSLLSGSPQPAPIAEPEAIWCAENVPQRPSAAEIEIMSRPRLEQAVAHNRKGEAWCGWTAAN' A
#
# COMPACT_ATOMS: atom_id res chain seq x y z
N MET A 1 -49.94 1.86 40.12
CA MET A 1 -50.55 2.54 38.96
C MET A 1 -49.64 2.35 37.77
N VAL A 2 -50.17 1.78 36.66
CA VAL A 2 -49.82 2.03 35.25
C VAL A 2 -48.36 1.70 34.83
N LYS A 3 -48.02 0.89 33.82
CA LYS A 3 -48.72 0.05 32.84
C LYS A 3 -47.61 -0.64 32.05
N ALA A 4 -47.71 -1.94 31.84
CA ALA A 4 -46.86 -2.63 30.87
C ALA A 4 -47.10 -2.04 29.48
N LEU A 5 -46.04 -1.70 28.75
CA LEU A 5 -46.10 -1.38 27.35
C LEU A 5 -45.06 -2.22 26.61
N MET A 6 -45.58 -3.32 26.05
CA MET A 6 -44.97 -4.10 24.98
C MET A 6 -44.74 -3.17 23.78
N PHE A 7 -43.50 -3.01 23.34
CA PHE A 7 -43.20 -2.47 22.02
C PHE A 7 -42.92 -3.64 21.07
N ALA A 8 -43.98 -4.08 20.39
CA ALA A 8 -43.89 -4.82 19.15
C ALA A 8 -43.45 -3.85 18.05
N GLY A 9 -42.20 -3.98 17.60
CA GLY A 9 -41.63 -3.23 16.48
C GLY A 9 -41.36 -4.17 15.32
N LEU A 10 -42.24 -4.10 14.33
CA LEU A 10 -42.34 -4.90 13.11
C LEU A 10 -41.10 -4.74 12.19
N LEU A 11 -40.68 -5.84 11.58
CA LEU A 11 -39.73 -5.90 10.46
C LEU A 11 -40.26 -5.10 9.26
N SER A 12 -39.49 -4.15 8.74
CA SER A 12 -39.67 -3.60 7.38
C SER A 12 -38.30 -3.27 6.76
N ALA A 13 -38.05 -3.90 5.63
CA ALA A 13 -36.86 -3.81 4.80
C ALA A 13 -36.59 -2.38 4.26
N GLY A 14 -35.34 -2.09 3.92
CA GLY A 14 -35.04 -0.90 3.12
C GLY A 14 -33.61 -0.39 3.05
N SER A 15 -32.59 -1.09 3.57
CA SER A 15 -31.20 -0.65 3.39
C SER A 15 -30.60 -1.28 2.12
N CYS A 16 -31.02 -0.78 0.96
CA CYS A 16 -30.31 -1.01 -0.30
C CYS A 16 -29.42 0.20 -0.58
N SER A 17 -28.35 0.35 0.21
CA SER A 17 -27.19 1.12 -0.24
C SER A 17 -26.50 0.26 -1.30
N LEU A 18 -26.98 0.36 -2.54
CA LEU A 18 -26.29 -0.21 -3.69
C LEU A 18 -24.88 0.34 -3.68
N LEU A 19 -23.93 -0.59 -3.64
CA LEU A 19 -22.51 -0.37 -3.62
C LEU A 19 -22.14 0.63 -4.71
N SER A 20 -21.61 1.79 -4.32
CA SER A 20 -20.78 2.58 -5.22
C SER A 20 -19.46 1.82 -5.38
N GLY A 21 -19.49 0.78 -6.22
CA GLY A 21 -18.31 0.08 -6.68
C GLY A 21 -17.49 1.07 -7.49
N SER A 22 -16.56 1.75 -6.83
CA SER A 22 -15.48 2.43 -7.54
C SER A 22 -14.84 1.39 -8.44
N PRO A 23 -14.66 1.63 -9.76
CA PRO A 23 -13.99 0.67 -10.61
C PRO A 23 -12.60 0.43 -10.01
N GLN A 24 -12.39 -0.74 -9.40
CA GLN A 24 -11.06 -1.15 -8.98
C GLN A 24 -10.22 -1.23 -10.26
N PRO A 25 -9.04 -0.58 -10.32
CA PRO A 25 -8.10 -0.83 -11.40
C PRO A 25 -7.91 -2.34 -11.52
N ALA A 26 -7.93 -2.85 -12.76
CA ALA A 26 -7.67 -4.25 -12.99
C ALA A 26 -6.33 -4.64 -12.31
N PRO A 27 -6.22 -5.83 -11.71
CA PRO A 27 -4.97 -6.27 -11.12
C PRO A 27 -3.85 -6.16 -12.15
N ILE A 28 -2.78 -5.45 -11.78
CA ILE A 28 -1.58 -5.40 -12.62
C ILE A 28 -1.05 -6.83 -12.68
N ALA A 29 -0.92 -7.37 -13.88
CA ALA A 29 -0.62 -8.79 -14.08
C ALA A 29 0.69 -9.22 -13.40
N GLU A 30 1.69 -8.32 -13.33
CA GLU A 30 3.01 -8.61 -12.75
C GLU A 30 3.65 -7.34 -12.15
N PRO A 31 3.25 -6.92 -10.93
CA PRO A 31 3.76 -5.69 -10.33
C PRO A 31 5.27 -5.75 -10.04
N GLU A 32 5.80 -6.94 -9.77
CA GLU A 32 7.24 -7.15 -9.55
C GLU A 32 8.05 -6.93 -10.84
N ALA A 33 7.62 -7.56 -11.94
CA ALA A 33 8.29 -7.45 -13.24
C ALA A 33 8.30 -5.99 -13.74
N ILE A 34 7.18 -5.28 -13.62
CA ILE A 34 7.09 -3.86 -13.99
C ILE A 34 8.01 -3.01 -13.12
N TRP A 35 7.98 -3.21 -11.80
CA TRP A 35 8.83 -2.43 -10.90
C TRP A 35 10.33 -2.68 -11.19
N CYS A 36 10.73 -3.92 -11.44
CA CYS A 36 12.10 -4.26 -11.79
C CYS A 36 12.54 -3.71 -13.15
N ALA A 37 11.63 -3.57 -14.12
CA ALA A 37 11.91 -2.97 -15.43
C ALA A 37 12.11 -1.45 -15.35
N GLU A 38 11.45 -0.79 -14.41
CA GLU A 38 11.46 0.68 -14.28
C GLU A 38 12.49 1.21 -13.28
N ASN A 39 13.11 0.33 -12.49
CA ASN A 39 13.98 0.74 -11.38
C ASN A 39 15.35 0.08 -11.47
N VAL A 40 16.35 0.74 -10.88
CA VAL A 40 17.73 0.26 -10.77
C VAL A 40 18.26 0.47 -9.36
N PRO A 41 19.31 -0.25 -8.93
CA PRO A 41 19.93 -0.04 -7.63
C PRO A 41 20.41 1.41 -7.46
N GLN A 42 20.11 2.02 -6.30
CA GLN A 42 20.66 3.32 -5.92
C GLN A 42 22.01 3.10 -5.23
N ARG A 43 23.09 3.68 -5.78
CA ARG A 43 24.46 3.56 -5.22
C ARG A 43 25.10 4.94 -5.01
N PRO A 44 24.57 5.76 -4.09
CA PRO A 44 25.17 7.05 -3.78
C PRO A 44 26.58 6.86 -3.21
N SER A 45 27.50 7.73 -3.61
CA SER A 45 28.85 7.84 -3.05
C SER A 45 28.83 8.31 -1.59
N ALA A 46 29.95 8.15 -0.90
CA ALA A 46 30.08 8.62 0.49
C ALA A 46 29.81 10.13 0.64
N ALA A 47 30.29 10.94 -0.31
CA ALA A 47 30.05 12.38 -0.32
C ALA A 47 28.56 12.71 -0.55
N GLU A 48 27.87 11.95 -1.41
CA GLU A 48 26.42 12.11 -1.60
C GLU A 48 25.65 11.71 -0.34
N ILE A 49 26.05 10.62 0.32
CA ILE A 49 25.45 10.18 1.60
C ILE A 49 25.60 11.25 2.69
N GLU A 50 26.75 11.93 2.77
CA GLU A 50 27.02 12.95 3.78
C GLU A 50 26.08 14.17 3.66
N ILE A 51 25.69 14.53 2.44
CA ILE A 51 24.77 15.66 2.19
C ILE A 51 23.31 15.24 2.10
N MET A 52 23.01 13.94 2.07
CA MET A 52 21.63 13.42 2.04
C MET A 52 20.94 13.62 3.39
N SER A 53 19.67 14.04 3.35
CA SER A 53 18.84 14.03 4.55
C SER A 53 18.59 12.60 5.01
N ARG A 54 18.41 12.40 6.33
CA ARG A 54 18.09 11.09 6.89
C ARG A 54 16.87 10.41 6.25
N PRO A 55 15.74 11.10 6.01
CA PRO A 55 14.61 10.49 5.29
C PRO A 55 14.97 10.03 3.87
N ARG A 56 15.85 10.76 3.17
CA ARG A 56 16.27 10.38 1.81
C ARG A 56 17.16 9.13 1.83
N LEU A 57 18.02 8.99 2.85
CA LEU A 57 18.81 7.77 3.07
C LEU A 57 17.91 6.57 3.36
N GLU A 58 16.92 6.72 4.22
CA GLU A 58 15.95 5.66 4.54
C GLU A 58 15.18 5.20 3.29
N GLN A 59 14.76 6.15 2.45
CA GLN A 59 14.11 5.84 1.17
C GLN A 59 15.03 5.07 0.21
N ALA A 60 16.31 5.45 0.11
CA ALA A 60 17.28 4.74 -0.74
C ALA A 60 17.51 3.30 -0.23
N VAL A 61 17.62 3.12 1.09
CA VAL A 61 17.75 1.79 1.71
C VAL A 61 16.50 0.95 1.46
N ALA A 62 15.30 1.51 1.64
CA ALA A 62 14.05 0.80 1.40
C ALA A 62 13.90 0.40 -0.08
N HIS A 63 14.26 1.29 -1.00
CA HIS A 63 14.28 1.03 -2.45
C HIS A 63 15.20 -0.14 -2.80
N ASN A 64 16.43 -0.14 -2.30
CA ASN A 64 17.39 -1.21 -2.58
C ASN A 64 16.96 -2.55 -1.96
N ARG A 65 16.46 -2.56 -0.72
CA ARG A 65 15.90 -3.78 -0.08
C ARG A 65 14.75 -4.37 -0.87
N LYS A 66 13.90 -3.51 -1.44
CA LYS A 66 12.81 -3.97 -2.33
C LYS A 66 13.39 -4.64 -3.58
N GLY A 67 14.38 -4.05 -4.20
CA GLY A 67 15.02 -4.64 -5.39
C GLY A 67 15.85 -5.89 -5.10
N GLU A 68 16.43 -6.02 -3.91
CA GLU A 68 17.03 -7.30 -3.44
C GLU A 68 15.95 -8.39 -3.37
N ALA A 69 14.79 -8.08 -2.78
CA ALA A 69 13.71 -9.03 -2.61
C ALA A 69 12.99 -9.39 -3.92
N TRP A 70 12.78 -8.44 -4.82
CA TRP A 70 11.95 -8.61 -6.03
C TRP A 70 12.77 -8.88 -7.28
N CYS A 71 13.94 -8.26 -7.40
CA CYS A 71 14.72 -8.23 -8.65
C CYS A 71 16.05 -8.98 -8.53
N GLY A 72 16.36 -9.56 -7.36
CA GLY A 72 17.64 -10.24 -7.11
C GLY A 72 18.85 -9.31 -7.17
N TRP A 73 18.67 -8.02 -6.89
CA TRP A 73 19.79 -7.08 -6.83
C TRP A 73 20.75 -7.51 -5.72
N THR A 74 22.05 -7.35 -5.96
CA THR A 74 23.05 -7.51 -4.92
C THR A 74 23.33 -6.17 -4.25
N ALA A 75 23.30 -6.16 -2.92
CA ALA A 75 23.87 -5.06 -2.15
C ALA A 75 25.29 -4.77 -2.67
N ALA A 76 25.61 -3.49 -2.88
CA ALA A 76 26.98 -3.10 -3.18
C ALA A 76 27.83 -3.50 -1.98
N ASN A 77 28.71 -4.49 -2.18
CA ASN A 77 29.65 -4.98 -1.18
C ASN A 77 30.82 -4.01 -1.04
#